data_AF-A0A3M1D281-F1
#
_entry.id   AF-A0A3M1D281-F1
#
_cell.length_a   1.000
_cell.length_b   1.000
_cell.length_c   1.000
_cell.angle_alpha   90.00
_cell.angle_beta   90.00
_cell.angle_gamma   90.00
#
_symmetry.space_group_name_H-M   'P 1'
#
loop_
_entity.id
_entity.type
_entity.pdbx_description
1 polymer ?
#
loop_
_entity_poly.entity_id
_entity_poly.type
_entity_poly.pdbx_seq_one_letter_code
_entity_poly.pdbx_strand_id
1 'polypeptide(L)'
;VQKYGALRITAYALTSGSVMYFPFGLYRAMHFDYSLATPAAWGSIAYMAIGLSFVVYVLWYWLLKHLEASRIAVWHNVQPVLATAIAYFFLGEPLGWPFVIGGLVTITGVLITELPVRNGVS
;
A
#
# COMPACT_ATOMS: atom_id res chain seq x y z
N VAL A 1 -18.76 -1.39 7.16
CA VAL A 1 -17.79 -2.24 7.90
C VAL A 1 -18.45 -3.08 9.00
N GLN A 2 -19.44 -2.58 9.76
CA GLN A 2 -20.14 -3.38 10.79
C GLN A 2 -21.13 -4.45 10.27
N LYS A 3 -21.42 -4.52 8.96
CA LYS A 3 -22.36 -5.52 8.37
C LYS A 3 -21.73 -6.47 7.33
N TYR A 4 -20.51 -6.18 6.87
CA TYR A 4 -19.75 -7.02 5.95
C TYR A 4 -18.36 -7.16 6.54
N GLY A 5 -18.06 -8.32 7.13
CA GLY A 5 -16.80 -8.56 7.83
C GLY A 5 -15.60 -8.15 6.99
N ALA A 6 -14.61 -7.52 7.62
CA ALA A 6 -13.42 -6.98 6.96
C ALA A 6 -12.81 -7.97 5.94
N LEU A 7 -12.80 -9.27 6.28
CA LEU A 7 -12.35 -10.35 5.41
C LEU A 7 -13.04 -10.38 4.03
N ARG A 8 -14.36 -10.14 3.95
CA ARG A 8 -15.09 -10.15 2.67
C ARG A 8 -14.71 -8.94 1.81
N ILE A 9 -14.56 -7.77 2.44
CA ILE A 9 -14.15 -6.55 1.74
C ILE A 9 -12.71 -6.71 1.21
N THR A 10 -11.80 -7.23 2.03
CA THR A 10 -10.42 -7.51 1.61
C THR A 10 -10.37 -8.57 0.52
N ALA A 11 -11.17 -9.64 0.63
CA ALA A 11 -11.26 -10.68 -0.40
C ALA A 11 -11.77 -10.13 -1.73
N TYR A 12 -12.81 -9.28 -1.72
CA TYR A 12 -13.30 -8.64 -2.93
C TYR A 12 -12.27 -7.67 -3.53
N ALA A 13 -11.59 -6.87 -2.71
CA ALA A 13 -10.55 -5.95 -3.17
C ALA A 13 -9.33 -6.69 -3.76
N LEU A 14 -8.88 -7.77 -3.11
CA LEU A 14 -7.81 -8.63 -3.60
C LEU A 14 -8.21 -9.34 -4.90
N THR A 15 -9.43 -9.88 -4.96
CA THR A 15 -9.94 -10.57 -6.15
C THR A 15 -10.10 -9.60 -7.32
N SER A 16 -10.72 -8.43 -7.10
CA SER A 16 -10.90 -7.43 -8.15
C SER A 16 -9.56 -6.87 -8.63
N GLY A 17 -8.63 -6.59 -7.71
CA GLY A 17 -7.27 -6.18 -8.03
C GLY A 17 -6.54 -7.23 -8.84
N SER A 18 -6.65 -8.50 -8.45
CA SER A 18 -6.01 -9.62 -9.17
C SER A 18 -6.55 -9.75 -10.57
N VAL A 19 -7.88 -9.74 -10.75
CA VAL A 19 -8.53 -9.81 -12.07
C VAL A 19 -8.11 -8.63 -12.95
N MET A 20 -8.00 -7.44 -12.38
CA MET A 20 -7.62 -6.22 -13.10
C MET A 20 -6.14 -6.23 -13.52
N TYR A 21 -5.24 -6.73 -12.67
CA TYR A 21 -3.81 -6.83 -12.99
C TYR A 21 -3.45 -8.07 -13.83
N PHE A 22 -4.27 -9.13 -13.79
CA PHE A 22 -4.02 -10.39 -14.49
C PHE A 22 -3.73 -10.22 -16.00
N PRO A 23 -4.52 -9.49 -16.81
CA PRO A 23 -4.24 -9.35 -18.24
C PRO A 23 -2.93 -8.59 -18.52
N PHE A 24 -2.61 -7.57 -17.73
CA PHE A 24 -1.35 -6.82 -17.87
C PHE A 24 -0.14 -7.66 -17.45
N GLY A 25 -0.28 -8.42 -16.35
CA GLY A 25 0.74 -9.34 -15.87
C GLY A 25 1.01 -10.44 -16.88
N LEU A 26 -0.04 -11.05 -17.44
CA LEU A 26 0.06 -12.09 -18.46
C LEU A 26 0.71 -11.56 -19.75
N TYR A 27 0.32 -10.38 -20.21
CA TYR A 27 0.93 -9.73 -21.36
C TYR A 27 2.43 -9.52 -21.16
N ARG A 28 2.84 -8.97 -20.01
CA ARG A 28 4.27 -8.79 -19.71
C ARG A 28 5.00 -10.12 -19.57
N ALA A 29 4.41 -11.13 -18.92
CA ALA A 29 5.01 -12.44 -18.76
C ALA A 29 5.25 -13.15 -20.09
N MET A 30 4.38 -12.96 -21.10
CA MET A 30 4.56 -13.54 -22.43
C MET A 30 5.66 -12.87 -23.27
N HIS A 31 5.91 -11.57 -23.04
CA HIS A 31 6.92 -10.80 -23.77
C HIS A 31 8.23 -10.62 -22.99
N PHE A 32 8.33 -11.18 -21.78
CA PHE A 32 9.51 -11.08 -20.95
C PHE A 32 10.56 -12.11 -21.36
N ASP A 33 11.79 -11.68 -21.55
CA ASP A 33 12.90 -12.57 -21.82
C ASP A 33 13.40 -13.20 -20.52
N TYR A 34 13.00 -14.46 -20.29
CA TYR A 34 13.37 -15.22 -19.09
C TYR A 34 14.87 -15.55 -19.01
N SER A 35 15.63 -15.38 -20.09
CA SER A 35 17.09 -15.57 -20.05
C SER A 35 17.79 -14.50 -19.19
N LEU A 36 17.14 -13.35 -18.98
CA LEU A 36 17.60 -12.28 -18.11
C LEU A 36 17.23 -12.49 -16.62
N ALA A 37 16.39 -13.49 -16.32
CA ALA A 37 15.91 -13.76 -14.97
C ALA A 37 16.97 -14.50 -14.13
N THR A 38 17.87 -13.74 -13.51
CA THR A 38 18.88 -14.31 -12.60
C THR A 38 18.24 -15.01 -11.40
N PRO A 39 18.93 -15.98 -10.76
CA PRO A 39 18.46 -16.59 -9.51
C PRO A 39 18.17 -15.56 -8.40
N ALA A 40 18.91 -14.44 -8.38
CA ALA A 40 18.69 -13.35 -7.45
C ALA A 40 17.36 -12.62 -7.72
N ALA A 41 16.94 -12.47 -8.98
CA ALA A 41 15.64 -11.89 -9.33
C ALA A 41 14.49 -12.78 -8.81
N TRP A 42 14.59 -14.10 -9.00
CA TRP A 42 13.63 -15.06 -8.45
C TRP A 42 13.60 -15.05 -6.92
N GLY A 43 14.77 -14.96 -6.27
CA GLY A 43 14.88 -14.80 -4.82
C GLY A 43 14.21 -13.52 -4.31
N SER A 44 14.34 -12.42 -5.06
CA SER A 44 13.70 -11.14 -4.75
C SER A 44 12.17 -11.22 -4.85
N ILE A 45 11.64 -11.90 -5.87
CA ILE A 45 10.21 -12.18 -6.02
C ILE A 45 9.70 -13.02 -4.84
N ALA A 46 10.41 -14.10 -4.50
CA ALA A 46 10.04 -14.96 -3.38
C ALA A 46 10.07 -14.21 -2.04
N TYR A 47 11.10 -13.38 -1.82
CA TYR A 47 11.21 -12.53 -0.64
C TYR A 47 10.04 -11.54 -0.54
N MET A 48 9.68 -10.87 -1.63
CA MET A 48 8.54 -9.96 -1.66
C MET A 48 7.21 -10.69 -1.45
N ALA A 49 7.01 -11.83 -2.10
CA ALA A 49 5.76 -12.58 -1.99
C ALA A 49 5.56 -13.19 -0.60
N ILE A 50 6.60 -13.82 -0.04
CA ILE A 50 6.50 -14.57 1.22
C ILE A 50 6.88 -13.69 2.40
N GLY A 51 8.04 -13.04 2.34
CA GLY A 51 8.58 -12.22 3.43
C GLY A 51 7.68 -11.03 3.73
N LEU A 52 7.30 -10.26 2.70
CA LEU A 52 6.43 -9.11 2.91
C LEU A 52 5.05 -9.56 3.38
N SER A 53 4.42 -10.55 2.73
CA SER A 53 3.10 -11.02 3.15
C SER A 53 3.12 -11.55 4.59
N PHE A 54 4.01 -12.48 4.90
CA PHE A 54 4.03 -13.11 6.23
C PHE A 54 4.36 -12.11 7.34
N VAL A 55 5.45 -11.34 7.18
CA VAL A 55 5.90 -10.40 8.22
C VAL A 55 4.91 -9.26 8.39
N VAL A 56 4.39 -8.68 7.30
CA VAL A 56 3.41 -7.58 7.37
C VAL A 56 2.09 -8.07 7.95
N TYR A 57 1.58 -9.25 7.57
CA TYR A 57 0.35 -9.76 8.17
C TYR A 57 0.51 -10.05 9.67
N VAL A 58 1.62 -10.69 10.08
CA VAL A 58 1.87 -10.96 11.51
C VAL A 58 1.97 -9.66 12.30
N LEU A 59 2.74 -8.68 11.82
CA LEU A 59 2.84 -7.36 12.44
C LEU A 59 1.48 -6.67 12.50
N TRP A 60 0.69 -6.75 11.43
CA TRP A 60 -0.63 -6.16 11.35
C TRP A 60 -1.60 -6.74 12.39
N TYR A 61 -1.69 -8.07 12.48
CA TYR A 61 -2.52 -8.74 13.48
C TYR A 61 -2.03 -8.45 14.90
N TRP A 62 -0.71 -8.37 15.11
CA TRP A 62 -0.14 -7.96 16.38
C TRP A 62 -0.50 -6.52 16.74
N LEU A 63 -0.43 -5.60 15.78
CA LEU A 63 -0.75 -4.18 15.98
C LEU A 63 -2.23 -3.96 16.29
N LEU A 64 -3.12 -4.65 15.57
CA LEU A 64 -4.58 -4.63 15.83
C LEU A 64 -4.94 -5.11 17.25
N LYS A 65 -4.11 -5.97 17.85
CA LYS A 65 -4.32 -6.44 19.22
C LYS A 65 -3.93 -5.40 20.29
N HIS A 66 -3.08 -4.43 19.94
CA HIS A 66 -2.51 -3.46 20.89
C HIS A 66 -2.91 -2.00 20.63
N LEU A 67 -3.47 -1.69 19.45
CA LEU A 67 -3.89 -0.33 19.09
C LEU A 67 -5.37 -0.30 18.71
N GLU A 68 -6.09 0.71 19.21
CA GLU A 68 -7.43 1.01 18.75
C GLU A 68 -7.42 1.38 17.26
N ALA A 69 -8.45 0.95 16.52
CA ALA A 69 -8.55 1.14 15.06
C ALA A 69 -8.39 2.61 14.62
N SER A 70 -8.83 3.56 15.46
CA SER A 70 -8.64 5.00 15.23
C SER A 70 -7.16 5.39 15.20
N ARG A 71 -6.34 4.85 16.10
CA ARG A 71 -4.90 5.16 16.16
C ARG A 71 -4.16 4.59 14.96
N ILE A 72 -4.58 3.42 14.49
CA ILE A 72 -4.04 2.78 13.28
C ILE A 72 -4.37 3.60 12.03
N ALA A 73 -5.57 4.19 11.94
CA ALA A 73 -5.94 5.07 10.83
C ALA A 73 -5.02 6.29 10.73
N VAL A 74 -4.71 6.93 11.87
CA VAL A 74 -3.75 8.05 11.90
C VAL A 74 -2.35 7.62 11.43
N TRP A 75 -1.88 6.42 11.81
CA TRP A 75 -0.61 5.89 11.34
C TRP A 75 -0.54 5.69 9.81
N HIS A 76 -1.66 5.33 9.16
CA HIS A 76 -1.70 5.22 7.69
C HIS A 76 -1.52 6.57 7.00
N ASN A 77 -1.98 7.67 7.61
CA ASN A 77 -1.79 9.01 7.07
C ASN A 77 -0.33 9.48 7.18
N VAL A 78 0.42 8.98 8.17
CA VAL A 78 1.86 9.30 8.36
C VAL A 78 2.76 8.43 7.46
N GLN A 79 2.32 7.21 7.14
CA GLN A 79 3.08 6.25 6.34
C GLN A 79 3.64 6.82 5.02
N PRO A 80 2.91 7.60 4.19
CA PRO A 80 3.45 8.19 2.96
C PRO A 80 4.65 9.12 3.20
N VAL A 81 4.62 9.89 4.28
CA VAL A 81 5.68 10.83 4.64
C VAL A 81 6.94 10.07 5.05
N LEU A 82 6.79 9.04 5.88
CA LEU A 82 7.90 8.18 6.29
C LEU A 82 8.47 7.40 5.12
N ALA A 83 7.62 6.81 4.28
CA ALA A 83 8.04 6.08 3.08
C ALA A 83 8.84 6.98 2.14
N THR A 84 8.39 8.23 1.94
CA THR A 84 9.13 9.25 1.19
C THR A 84 10.50 9.53 1.78
N ALA A 85 10.56 9.80 3.08
CA ALA A 85 11.82 10.13 3.74
C ALA A 85 12.82 8.98 3.60
N ILE A 86 12.36 7.74 3.79
CA ILE A 86 13.18 6.55 3.61
C ILE A 86 13.63 6.43 2.14
N ALA A 87 12.75 6.61 1.16
CA ALA A 87 13.12 6.54 -0.26
C ALA A 87 14.21 7.59 -0.62
N TYR A 88 14.05 8.82 -0.16
CA TYR A 88 15.05 9.87 -0.38
C TYR A 88 16.40 9.55 0.26
N PHE A 89 16.41 9.18 1.55
CA PHE A 89 17.65 8.97 2.29
C PHE A 89 18.34 7.63 1.98
N PHE A 90 17.59 6.55 1.74
CA PHE A 90 18.13 5.21 1.54
C PHE A 90 18.26 4.81 0.07
N LEU A 91 17.31 5.17 -0.79
CA LEU A 91 17.38 4.84 -2.23
C LEU A 91 18.10 5.94 -3.02
N GLY A 92 18.26 7.14 -2.46
CA GLY A 92 18.90 8.27 -3.13
C GLY A 92 18.07 8.83 -4.29
N GLU A 93 16.77 8.53 -4.34
CA GLU A 93 15.88 9.02 -5.39
C GLU A 93 15.70 10.54 -5.24
N PRO A 94 16.11 11.36 -6.22
CA PRO A 94 15.93 12.79 -6.13
C PRO A 94 14.44 13.12 -6.10
N LEU A 95 14.01 13.87 -5.08
CA LEU A 95 12.64 14.36 -4.94
C LEU A 95 12.39 15.43 -6.00
N GLY A 96 12.09 14.98 -7.22
CA GLY A 96 11.79 15.85 -8.35
C GLY A 96 10.39 16.48 -8.24
N TRP A 97 10.09 17.40 -9.15
CA TRP A 97 8.77 18.04 -9.24
C TRP A 97 7.56 17.08 -9.22
N PRO A 98 7.61 15.88 -9.84
CA PRO A 98 6.51 14.92 -9.73
C PRO A 98 6.24 14.47 -8.30
N PHE A 99 7.28 14.33 -7.49
CA PHE A 99 7.17 13.96 -6.08
C PHE A 99 6.47 15.06 -5.29
N VAL A 100 6.85 16.33 -5.50
CA VAL A 100 6.24 17.48 -4.82
C VAL A 100 4.76 17.59 -5.16
N ILE A 101 4.41 17.45 -6.43
CA ILE A 101 3.01 17.50 -6.89
C ILE A 101 2.23 16.33 -6.30
N GLY A 102 2.77 15.11 -6.35
CA GLY A 102 2.15 13.92 -5.76
C GLY A 102 1.92 14.08 -4.25
N GLY A 103 2.93 14.57 -3.52
CA GLY A 103 2.85 14.84 -2.09
C GLY A 103 1.77 15.86 -1.73
N LEU A 104 1.68 16.96 -2.48
CA LEU A 104 0.63 17.97 -2.29
C LEU A 104 -0.77 17.38 -2.52
N VAL A 105 -0.94 16.57 -3.57
CA VAL A 105 -2.21 15.89 -3.86
C VAL A 105 -2.58 14.92 -2.73
N THR A 106 -1.63 14.11 -2.25
CA THR A 106 -1.86 13.18 -1.13
C THR A 106 -2.25 13.92 0.14
N ILE A 107 -1.51 14.96 0.54
CA ILE A 107 -1.82 15.76 1.74
C ILE A 107 -3.21 16.38 1.63
N THR A 108 -3.55 16.95 0.46
CA THR A 108 -4.87 17.54 0.22
C THR A 108 -5.98 16.50 0.35
N GLY A 109 -5.81 15.30 -0.23
CA GLY A 109 -6.76 14.21 -0.12
C GLY A 109 -6.97 13.73 1.32
N VAL A 110 -5.88 13.63 2.10
CA VAL A 110 -5.94 13.31 3.53
C VAL A 110 -6.71 14.38 4.30
N LEU A 111 -6.38 15.66 4.09
CA LEU A 111 -7.07 16.76 4.74
C LEU A 111 -8.57 16.75 4.44
N ILE A 112 -8.98 16.55 3.18
CA ILE A 112 -10.40 16.45 2.81
C ILE A 112 -11.11 15.31 3.55
N THR A 113 -10.42 14.18 3.74
CA THR A 113 -11.00 12.98 4.36
C THR A 113 -11.08 13.08 5.89
N GLU A 114 -10.11 13.76 6.50
CA GLU A 114 -10.03 13.94 7.96
C GLU A 114 -10.75 15.20 8.46
N LEU A 115 -11.17 16.11 7.57
CA LEU A 115 -11.97 17.27 7.96
C LEU A 115 -13.32 16.79 8.51
N PRO A 116 -13.67 17.16 9.76
CA PRO A 116 -14.93 16.76 10.35
C PRO A 116 -16.08 17.34 9.52
N VAL A 117 -16.91 16.47 8.95
CA VAL A 117 -18.18 16.87 8.35
C VAL A 117 -18.99 17.50 9.47
N ARG A 118 -19.05 18.83 9.46
CA ARG A 118 -19.87 19.61 10.38
C ARG A 118 -21.33 19.36 9.99
N ASN A 119 -21.89 18.26 10.50
CA ASN A 119 -23.33 18.00 10.44
C ASN A 119 -24.01 19.11 11.23
N GLY A 120 -24.55 20.09 10.51
CA GLY A 120 -25.43 21.10 11.06
C GLY A 120 -26.68 20.42 11.57
N VAL A 121 -26.72 20.15 12.88
CA VAL A 121 -27.96 19.95 13.61
C VAL A 121 -28.34 21.32 14.15
N SER A 122 -29.38 21.92 13.56
CA SER A 122 -30.27 22.88 14.20
C SER A 122 -31.69 22.49 13.85
#